data_AF-X1NPE9-F1
#
_entry.id   AF-X1NPE9-F1
#
_cell.length_a   1.000
_cell.length_b   1.000
_cell.length_c   1.000
_cell.angle_alpha   90.00
_cell.angle_beta   90.00
_cell.angle_gamma   90.00
#
_symmetry.space_group_name_H-M   'P 1'
#
loop_
_entity.id
_entity.type
_entity.pdbx_description
1 polymer ?
#
loop_
_entity_poly.entity_id
_entity_poly.type
_entity_poly.pdbx_seq_one_letter_code
_entity_poly.pdbx_strand_id
1 'polypeptide(L)' 'ANSHIAEGHSVAVIGLRAVEQFRSPKGLDILGPPHFGFDIEYQPIETVAKRGGW' A
#
# COMPACT_ATOMS: atom_id res chain seq x y z
N ALA A 1 6.48 5.67 15.28
CA ALA A 1 5.37 6.65 15.34
C ALA A 1 5.82 7.92 14.64
N ASN A 2 4.92 8.60 13.93
CA ASN A 2 5.23 9.86 13.26
C ASN A 2 4.87 11.03 14.19
N SER A 3 5.63 11.20 15.27
CA SER A 3 5.31 12.12 16.37
C SER A 3 5.35 13.62 16.00
N HIS A 4 5.70 13.95 14.75
CA HIS A 4 5.91 15.31 14.24
C HIS A 4 4.85 15.74 13.21
N ILE A 5 3.84 14.91 12.92
CA ILE A 5 2.74 15.24 12.01
C ILE A 5 1.60 15.90 12.83
N ALA A 6 1.06 17.00 12.32
CA ALA A 6 -0.07 17.72 12.92
C ALA A 6 -1.17 17.99 11.89
N GLU A 7 -2.38 18.28 12.36
CA GLU A 7 -3.49 18.72 11.52
C GLU A 7 -3.10 19.97 10.71
N GLY A 8 -3.51 20.02 9.44
CA GLY A 8 -3.19 21.12 8.53
C GLY A 8 -1.84 21.03 7.82
N HIS A 9 -0.98 20.06 8.14
CA HIS A 9 0.24 19.82 7.36
C HIS A 9 -0.08 19.36 5.93
N SER A 10 0.56 20.01 4.95
CA SER A 10 0.62 19.49 3.58
C SER A 10 1.56 18.29 3.54
N VAL A 11 1.00 17.12 3.26
CA VAL A 11 1.75 15.85 3.22
C VAL A 11 1.60 15.18 1.86
N ALA A 12 2.55 14.31 1.53
CA ALA A 12 2.50 13.47 0.34
C ALA A 12 2.40 11.99 0.73
N VAL A 13 1.74 11.19 -0.10
CA VAL A 13 1.72 9.73 0.02
C VAL A 13 2.65 9.17 -1.05
N ILE A 14 3.66 8.42 -0.64
CA ILE A 14 4.63 7.80 -1.55
C ILE A 14 4.41 6.29 -1.52
N GLY A 15 4.09 5.72 -2.69
CA GLY A 15 4.04 4.28 -2.88
C GLY A 15 5.43 3.73 -3.24
N LEU A 16 5.84 2.64 -2.60
CA LEU A 16 7.08 1.93 -2.91
C LEU A 16 6.77 0.52 -3.41
N ARG A 17 7.62 -0.01 -4.29
CA ARG A 17 7.55 -1.43 -4.67
C ARG A 17 7.69 -2.28 -3.40
N ALA A 18 6.72 -3.17 -3.18
CA ALA A 18 6.79 -4.14 -2.09
C ALA A 18 8.00 -5.09 -2.28
N VAL A 19 8.69 -5.42 -1.19
CA VAL A 19 9.72 -6.47 -1.17
C VAL A 19 9.08 -7.83 -1.47
N GLU A 20 9.88 -8.77 -1.97
CA GLU A 20 9.39 -10.06 -2.48
C GLU A 20 8.61 -10.87 -1.44
N GLN A 21 9.03 -10.80 -0.18
CA GLN A 21 8.37 -11.50 0.93
C GLN A 21 6.90 -11.08 1.09
N PHE A 22 6.58 -9.80 0.83
CA PHE A 22 5.22 -9.27 0.93
C PHE A 22 4.34 -9.64 -0.26
N ARG A 23 4.94 -10.12 -1.36
CA ARG A 23 4.24 -10.61 -2.56
C ARG A 23 4.01 -12.11 -2.55
N SER A 24 4.71 -12.83 -1.67
CA SER A 24 4.51 -14.27 -1.50
C SER A 24 3.07 -14.58 -1.09
N PRO A 25 2.55 -15.79 -1.38
CA PRO A 25 1.21 -16.19 -0.94
C PRO A 25 0.99 -15.99 0.56
N LYS A 26 2.00 -16.32 1.39
CA LYS A 26 1.90 -16.10 2.84
C LYS A 26 1.91 -14.62 3.21
N GLY A 27 2.69 -13.80 2.52
CA GLY A 27 2.70 -12.34 2.72
C GLY A 27 1.35 -11.72 2.42
N LEU A 28 0.72 -12.08 1.30
CA LEU A 28 -0.60 -11.59 0.91
C LEU A 28 -1.73 -12.10 1.83
N ASP A 29 -1.60 -13.31 2.37
CA ASP A 29 -2.55 -13.85 3.37
C ASP A 29 -2.59 -13.03 4.67
N ILE A 30 -1.46 -12.44 5.10
CA ILE A 30 -1.39 -11.68 6.37
C ILE A 30 -1.29 -10.15 6.21
N LEU A 31 -0.94 -9.65 5.02
CA LEU A 31 -0.81 -8.21 4.74
C LEU A 31 -1.71 -7.74 3.58
N GLY A 32 -2.39 -8.66 2.90
CA GLY A 32 -3.28 -8.32 1.80
C GLY A 32 -4.62 -7.77 2.27
N PRO A 33 -5.42 -7.16 1.37
CA PRO A 33 -6.68 -6.53 1.73
C PRO A 33 -7.69 -7.46 2.44
N PRO A 34 -7.86 -8.75 2.04
CA PRO A 34 -8.77 -9.65 2.74
C PRO A 34 -8.42 -9.89 4.21
N HIS A 35 -7.13 -9.83 4.59
CA HIS A 35 -6.71 -9.97 5.99
C HIS A 35 -7.33 -8.90 6.89
N PHE A 36 -7.56 -7.70 6.33
CA PHE A 36 -8.15 -6.56 7.03
C PHE A 36 -9.65 -6.40 6.74
N GLY A 37 -10.30 -7.38 6.10
CA GLY A 37 -11.73 -7.36 5.80
C GLY A 37 -12.13 -6.48 4.62
N PHE A 38 -11.19 -6.09 3.74
CA PHE A 38 -11.53 -5.38 2.52
C PHE A 38 -11.88 -6.35 1.39
N ASP A 39 -13.02 -6.11 0.73
CA ASP A 39 -13.45 -6.82 -0.48
C ASP A 39 -12.80 -6.23 -1.75
N ILE A 40 -11.47 -6.25 -1.79
CA ILE A 40 -10.66 -5.83 -2.95
C ILE A 40 -9.47 -6.77 -3.14
N GLU A 41 -9.06 -7.00 -4.38
CA GLU A 41 -7.85 -7.77 -4.68
C GLU A 41 -6.58 -6.93 -4.52
N TYR A 42 -5.48 -7.57 -4.11
CA TYR A 42 -4.17 -6.93 -4.11
C TYR A 42 -3.71 -6.65 -5.54
N GLN A 43 -3.34 -5.39 -5.81
CA GLN A 43 -2.65 -4.98 -7.03
C GLN A 43 -1.33 -4.28 -6.68
N PRO A 44 -0.20 -4.64 -7.32
CA PRO A 44 1.07 -3.94 -7.14
C PRO A 44 0.95 -2.45 -7.48
N ILE A 45 1.57 -1.60 -6.67
CA ILE A 45 1.46 -0.14 -6.82
C ILE A 45 2.00 0.35 -8.17
N GLU A 46 3.01 -0.31 -8.74
CA GLU A 46 3.54 0.02 -10.07
C GLU A 46 2.56 -0.27 -11.22
N THR A 47 1.51 -1.07 -10.97
CA THR A 47 0.42 -1.30 -11.92
C THR A 47 -0.66 -0.24 -11.78
N VAL A 48 -0.94 0.18 -10.53
CA VAL A 48 -1.95 1.20 -10.21
C VAL A 48 -1.47 2.60 -10.61
N ALA A 49 -0.22 2.96 -10.28
CA ALA A 49 0.35 4.27 -10.59
C ALA A 49 0.37 4.56 -12.10
N LYS A 50 0.69 3.55 -12.93
CA LYS A 50 0.65 3.67 -14.40
C LYS A 50 -0.73 3.98 -14.96
N ARG A 51 -1.80 3.59 -14.27
CA ARG A 51 -3.19 3.90 -14.67
C ARG A 51 -3.59 5.34 -14.35
N GLY A 52 -2.94 5.98 -13.37
CA GLY A 52 -3.32 7.30 -12.87
C GLY A 52 -2.80 8.49 -13.68
N GLY A 53 -1.95 8.28 -14.69
CA GLY A 53 -1.37 9.38 -15.49
C GLY A 53 -0.38 10.26 -14.72
N TRP A 54 0.26 9.71 -13.68
CA TRP A 54 1.34 10.35 -12.92
C TRP A 54 2.71 9.90 -13.43
#